data_AF-A0A8X6L3B5-F1
#
_entry.id   AF-A0A8X6L3B5-F1
#
_cell.length_a   1.000
_cell.length_b   1.000
_cell.length_c   1.000
_cell.angle_alpha   90.00
_cell.angle_beta   90.00
_cell.angle_gamma   90.00
#
_symmetry.space_group_name_H-M   'P 1'
#
loop_
_entity.id
_entity.type
_entity.pdbx_description
1 polymer ?
#
loop_
_entity_poly.entity_id
_entity_poly.type
_entity_poly.pdbx_seq_one_letter_code
_entity_poly.pdbx_strand_id
1 'polypeptide(L)'
;MSPLPTTLTEFFTLCRNDTFARTLLYSEVPTYFTCNLFTLFYQLNLFYVFLVLSTRKFQLRKQGRAVQGHLNLYSTDALGRLYTVHPNNAECFYVRLLLINVRGPTSFQELKTVNGHVCATFREACQKLNLLENDAHWDISLAVASNSAQLQQISTLFSIILTTCFPANRKDLWEKYKDYMSEDILHRIRRINANPNIQFTSNIYSEALI
;
A
#
# COMPACT_ATOMS: atom_id res chain seq x y z
N MET A 1 -15.99 -21.39 -3.91
CA MET A 1 -16.56 -20.21 -4.60
C MET A 1 -15.41 -19.30 -4.99
N SER A 2 -15.21 -19.01 -6.27
CA SER A 2 -14.21 -18.03 -6.71
C SER A 2 -14.63 -16.63 -6.23
N PRO A 3 -13.71 -15.79 -5.75
CA PRO A 3 -14.04 -14.43 -5.34
C PRO A 3 -14.65 -13.65 -6.50
N LEU A 4 -15.57 -12.73 -6.18
CA LEU A 4 -16.26 -11.90 -7.17
C LEU A 4 -15.22 -11.11 -8.00
N PRO A 5 -15.33 -11.07 -9.34
CA PRO A 5 -14.35 -10.39 -10.19
C PRO A 5 -14.33 -8.89 -9.88
N THR A 6 -13.19 -8.43 -9.37
CA THR A 6 -12.86 -7.02 -9.17
C THR A 6 -12.22 -6.44 -10.44
N THR A 7 -12.14 -5.10 -10.56
CA THR A 7 -11.40 -4.46 -11.68
C THR A 7 -9.97 -4.94 -11.78
N LEU A 8 -9.32 -5.16 -10.64
CA LEU A 8 -7.93 -5.55 -10.58
C LEU A 8 -7.75 -7.01 -11.05
N THR A 9 -8.63 -7.92 -10.64
CA THR A 9 -8.60 -9.31 -11.15
C THR A 9 -8.93 -9.38 -12.64
N GLU A 10 -9.74 -8.45 -13.15
CA GLU A 10 -10.04 -8.34 -14.58
C GLU A 10 -8.89 -7.71 -15.37
N PHE A 11 -8.13 -6.80 -14.76
CA PHE A 11 -6.87 -6.32 -15.32
C PHE A 11 -5.85 -7.46 -15.44
N PHE A 12 -5.75 -8.33 -14.44
CA PHE A 12 -4.92 -9.53 -14.53
C PHE A 12 -5.38 -10.48 -15.64
N THR A 13 -6.69 -10.64 -15.85
CA THR A 13 -7.23 -11.39 -16.99
C THR A 13 -6.87 -10.73 -18.32
N LEU A 14 -6.94 -9.40 -18.39
CA LEU A 14 -6.53 -8.64 -19.57
C LEU A 14 -5.05 -8.89 -19.91
N CYS A 15 -4.15 -8.78 -18.93
CA CYS A 15 -2.72 -9.05 -19.12
C CYS A 15 -2.43 -10.51 -19.50
N ARG A 16 -3.27 -11.49 -19.12
CA ARG A 16 -3.12 -12.87 -19.58
C ARG A 16 -3.41 -13.04 -21.07
N ASN A 17 -4.39 -12.29 -21.56
CA ASN A 17 -4.97 -12.50 -22.88
C ASN A 17 -4.42 -11.55 -23.94
N ASP A 18 -3.86 -10.41 -23.54
CA ASP A 18 -3.44 -9.33 -24.43
C ASP A 18 -1.96 -8.96 -24.18
N THR A 19 -1.12 -9.15 -25.21
CA THR A 19 0.32 -8.89 -25.15
C THR A 19 0.65 -7.41 -25.01
N PHE A 20 -0.18 -6.52 -25.57
CA PHE A 20 -0.03 -5.08 -25.43
C PHE A 20 -0.40 -4.65 -24.00
N ALA A 21 -1.46 -5.21 -23.42
CA ALA A 21 -1.79 -4.93 -22.02
C ALA A 21 -0.68 -5.35 -21.04
N ARG A 22 0.16 -6.34 -21.40
CA ARG A 22 1.34 -6.72 -20.58
C ARG A 22 2.43 -5.66 -20.55
N THR A 23 2.47 -4.74 -21.51
CA THR A 23 3.47 -3.67 -21.52
C THR A 23 3.06 -2.46 -20.70
N LEU A 24 1.82 -2.43 -20.18
CA LEU A 24 1.25 -1.28 -19.48
C LEU A 24 1.36 -1.41 -17.97
N LEU A 25 1.52 -0.26 -17.30
CA LEU A 25 1.22 -0.07 -15.90
C LEU A 25 -0.30 0.04 -15.72
N TYR A 26 -0.80 -0.29 -14.52
CA TYR A 26 -2.24 -0.20 -14.24
C TYR A 26 -2.79 1.22 -14.45
N SER A 27 -2.00 2.26 -14.16
CA SER A 27 -2.36 3.67 -14.37
C SER A 27 -2.49 4.07 -15.84
N GLU A 28 -1.84 3.33 -16.75
CA GLU A 28 -1.83 3.59 -18.20
C GLU A 28 -2.98 2.85 -18.91
N VAL A 29 -3.56 1.81 -18.29
CA VAL A 29 -4.65 1.01 -18.88
C VAL A 29 -5.80 1.89 -19.38
N PRO A 30 -6.29 2.90 -18.63
CA PRO A 30 -7.44 3.71 -19.07
C PRO A 30 -7.18 4.56 -20.31
N THR A 31 -5.91 4.80 -20.65
CA THR A 31 -5.47 5.48 -21.87
C THR A 31 -5.87 4.69 -23.12
N TYR A 32 -5.84 3.35 -23.05
CA TYR A 32 -6.03 2.44 -24.19
C TYR A 32 -7.28 1.55 -24.07
N PHE A 33 -7.72 1.25 -22.85
CA PHE A 33 -8.84 0.37 -22.56
C PHE A 33 -9.94 1.11 -21.81
N THR A 34 -11.18 0.68 -22.05
CA THR A 34 -12.37 1.10 -21.28
C THR A 34 -12.86 -0.07 -20.45
N CYS A 35 -13.17 0.17 -19.18
CA CYS A 35 -13.76 -0.82 -18.29
C CYS A 35 -15.28 -0.65 -18.28
N ASN A 36 -16.00 -1.57 -18.92
CA ASN A 36 -17.46 -1.57 -18.91
C ASN A 36 -18.00 -2.33 -17.72
N LEU A 37 -19.01 -1.76 -17.06
CA LEU A 37 -19.72 -2.37 -15.95
C LEU A 37 -20.92 -3.14 -16.50
N PHE A 38 -20.89 -4.47 -16.42
CA PHE A 38 -21.97 -5.31 -16.88
C PHE A 38 -22.74 -5.85 -15.68
N THR A 39 -23.97 -5.39 -15.51
CA THR A 39 -24.86 -5.82 -14.44
C THR A 39 -25.79 -6.91 -14.98
N LEU A 40 -25.63 -8.14 -14.48
CA LEU A 40 -26.57 -9.21 -14.78
C LEU A 40 -27.73 -9.19 -13.80
N PHE A 41 -28.95 -9.08 -14.34
CA PHE A 41 -30.18 -9.27 -13.56
C PHE A 41 -30.58 -10.74 -13.62
N TYR A 42 -30.56 -11.42 -12.48
CA TYR A 42 -31.08 -12.78 -12.36
C TYR A 42 -32.47 -12.73 -11.72
N GLN A 43 -33.48 -13.31 -12.39
CA GLN A 43 -34.83 -13.44 -11.86
C GLN A 43 -34.99 -14.83 -11.24
N LEU A 44 -35.08 -14.89 -9.91
CA LEU A 44 -35.46 -16.08 -9.14
C LEU A 44 -36.79 -15.77 -8.41
N ASN A 45 -37.71 -16.72 -8.45
CA ASN A 45 -39.12 -16.64 -8.06
C ASN A 45 -39.49 -15.66 -6.92
N LEU A 46 -40.54 -14.85 -7.20
CA LEU A 46 -41.43 -14.03 -6.33
C LEU A 46 -40.88 -13.24 -5.13
N PHE A 47 -39.58 -13.23 -4.87
CA PHE A 47 -38.92 -12.36 -3.90
C PHE A 47 -37.68 -11.79 -4.60
N TYR A 48 -37.69 -10.48 -4.88
CA TYR A 48 -36.55 -9.80 -5.50
C TYR A 48 -35.34 -9.86 -4.56
N VAL A 49 -34.50 -10.88 -4.69
CA VAL A 49 -33.14 -10.88 -4.14
C VAL A 49 -32.25 -10.19 -5.18
N PHE A 50 -31.93 -8.92 -4.94
CA PHE A 50 -30.98 -8.16 -5.75
C PHE A 50 -29.56 -8.72 -5.59
N LEU A 51 -29.25 -9.84 -6.25
CA LEU A 51 -27.88 -10.31 -6.40
C LEU A 51 -27.26 -9.56 -7.60
N VAL A 52 -26.78 -8.35 -7.34
CA VAL A 52 -26.08 -7.53 -8.34
C VAL A 52 -24.70 -8.16 -8.59
N LEU A 53 -24.63 -9.10 -9.54
CA LEU A 53 -23.36 -9.59 -10.07
C LEU A 53 -22.88 -8.61 -11.13
N SER A 54 -22.18 -7.57 -10.68
CA SER A 54 -21.53 -6.62 -11.57
C SER A 54 -20.18 -7.20 -12.01
N THR A 55 -20.03 -7.48 -13.29
CA THR A 55 -18.76 -7.94 -13.88
C THR A 55 -18.15 -6.77 -14.64
N ARG A 56 -16.87 -6.48 -14.37
CA ARG A 56 -16.12 -5.44 -15.09
C ARG A 56 -15.35 -6.09 -16.22
N LYS A 57 -15.40 -5.55 -17.43
CA LYS A 57 -14.61 -6.07 -18.57
C LYS A 57 -13.86 -4.96 -19.26
N PHE A 58 -12.57 -5.18 -19.50
CA PHE A 58 -11.75 -4.28 -20.29
C PHE A 58 -11.94 -4.56 -21.78
N GLN A 59 -12.12 -3.50 -22.55
CA GLN A 59 -12.20 -3.53 -24.01
C GLN A 59 -11.32 -2.43 -24.57
N LEU A 60 -10.72 -2.68 -25.74
CA LEU A 60 -9.96 -1.67 -26.47
C LEU A 60 -10.83 -0.45 -26.75
N ARG A 61 -10.24 0.73 -26.66
CA ARG A 61 -10.88 1.96 -27.10
C ARG A 61 -11.13 1.91 -28.60
N LYS A 62 -12.29 2.42 -29.01
CA LYS A 62 -12.71 2.53 -30.41
C LYS A 62 -12.49 3.94 -31.00
N GLN A 63 -12.07 4.89 -30.16
CA GLN A 63 -11.92 6.30 -30.49
C GLN A 63 -10.67 6.85 -29.81
N GLY A 64 -10.00 7.79 -30.48
CA GLY A 64 -8.78 8.44 -29.99
C GLY A 64 -7.74 8.60 -31.09
N ARG A 65 -6.49 8.85 -30.69
CA ARG A 65 -5.35 8.87 -31.60
C ARG A 65 -4.91 7.44 -31.89
N ALA A 66 -4.70 7.10 -33.16
CA ALA A 66 -4.21 5.78 -33.53
C ALA A 66 -2.79 5.58 -32.98
N VAL A 67 -2.54 4.43 -32.35
CA VAL A 67 -1.22 4.09 -31.80
C VAL A 67 -0.37 3.52 -32.93
N GLN A 68 0.83 4.07 -33.12
CA GLN A 68 1.73 3.61 -34.18
C GLN A 68 2.08 2.13 -34.00
N GLY A 69 2.09 1.38 -35.10
CA GLY A 69 2.45 -0.04 -35.11
C GLY A 69 1.36 -1.03 -34.64
N HIS A 70 0.17 -0.56 -34.24
CA HIS A 70 -0.91 -1.43 -33.76
C HIS A 70 -2.22 -1.18 -34.52
N LEU A 71 -2.76 -2.22 -35.17
CA LEU A 71 -4.02 -2.13 -35.89
C LEU A 71 -5.19 -2.03 -34.88
N ASN A 72 -6.09 -1.06 -35.09
CA ASN A 72 -7.28 -0.84 -34.26
C ASN A 72 -7.01 -0.49 -32.78
N LEU A 73 -5.81 -0.02 -32.45
CA LEU A 73 -5.48 0.47 -31.11
C LEU A 73 -5.53 2.01 -31.07
N TYR A 74 -6.33 2.53 -30.14
CA TYR A 74 -6.52 3.97 -29.98
C TYR A 74 -6.16 4.41 -28.55
N SER A 75 -5.53 5.58 -28.44
CA SER A 75 -5.17 6.21 -27.17
C SER A 75 -5.88 7.55 -26.96
N THR A 76 -6.21 7.86 -25.71
CA THR A 76 -6.80 9.14 -25.29
C THR A 76 -6.08 9.67 -24.05
N ASP A 77 -6.21 10.97 -23.73
CA ASP A 77 -5.64 11.60 -22.53
C ASP A 77 -6.36 11.19 -21.21
N ALA A 78 -7.00 10.02 -21.19
CA ALA A 78 -7.69 9.50 -20.03
C ALA A 78 -6.69 9.14 -18.92
N LEU A 79 -6.84 9.78 -17.76
CA LEU A 79 -6.03 9.53 -16.57
C LEU A 79 -6.65 8.41 -15.73
N GLY A 80 -5.86 7.38 -15.44
CA GLY A 80 -6.25 6.34 -14.51
C GLY A 80 -6.32 6.85 -13.08
N ARG A 81 -7.53 6.98 -12.54
CA ARG A 81 -7.72 7.26 -11.11
C ARG A 81 -7.59 5.97 -10.32
N LEU A 82 -6.46 5.82 -9.64
CA LEU A 82 -6.25 4.78 -8.65
C LEU A 82 -6.84 5.29 -7.33
N TYR A 83 -7.74 4.52 -6.70
CA TYR A 83 -8.46 4.96 -5.50
C TYR A 83 -7.55 5.24 -4.32
N THR A 84 -7.76 6.35 -3.61
CA THR A 84 -7.05 6.67 -2.37
C THR A 84 -7.19 5.51 -1.39
N VAL A 85 -6.07 4.89 -1.02
CA VAL A 85 -6.04 3.83 -0.02
C VAL A 85 -5.83 4.48 1.33
N HIS A 86 -6.67 4.16 2.30
CA HIS A 86 -6.50 4.65 3.66
C HIS A 86 -5.21 4.09 4.27
N PRO A 87 -4.40 4.88 5.01
CA PRO A 87 -3.15 4.44 5.64
C PRO A 87 -3.24 3.15 6.47
N ASN A 88 -4.38 2.92 7.12
CA ASN A 88 -4.63 1.72 7.93
C ASN A 88 -4.71 0.42 7.11
N ASN A 89 -4.86 0.50 5.78
CA ASN A 89 -4.86 -0.67 4.90
C ASN A 89 -3.49 -0.83 4.22
N ALA A 90 -2.51 -1.24 5.02
CA ALA A 90 -1.11 -1.37 4.61
C ALA A 90 -0.94 -2.30 3.39
N GLU A 91 -1.67 -3.42 3.34
CA GLU A 91 -1.63 -4.35 2.21
C GLU A 91 -2.07 -3.68 0.90
N CYS A 92 -3.21 -2.97 0.91
CA CYS A 92 -3.67 -2.25 -0.27
C CYS A 92 -2.73 -1.12 -0.70
N PHE A 93 -2.01 -0.50 0.24
CA PHE A 93 -0.99 0.50 -0.07
C PHE A 93 0.15 -0.11 -0.87
N TYR A 94 0.71 -1.25 -0.43
CA TYR A 94 1.80 -1.92 -1.14
C TYR A 94 1.33 -2.47 -2.50
N VAL A 95 0.12 -3.03 -2.59
CA VAL A 95 -0.46 -3.46 -3.87
C VAL A 95 -0.57 -2.28 -4.84
N ARG A 96 -1.07 -1.13 -4.37
CA ARG A 96 -1.16 0.09 -5.18
C ARG A 96 0.22 0.53 -5.65
N LEU A 97 1.22 0.54 -4.77
CA LEU A 97 2.58 0.94 -5.10
C LEU A 97 3.18 0.03 -6.18
N LEU A 98 2.96 -1.29 -6.08
CA LEU A 98 3.38 -2.24 -7.11
C LEU A 98 2.65 -2.02 -8.43
N LEU A 99 1.34 -1.78 -8.43
CA LEU A 99 0.57 -1.57 -9.67
C LEU A 99 1.00 -0.32 -10.47
N ILE A 100 1.64 0.64 -9.82
CA ILE A 100 2.19 1.85 -10.44
C ILE A 100 3.60 1.60 -11.00
N ASN A 101 4.29 0.55 -10.55
CA ASN A 101 5.70 0.29 -10.89
C ASN A 101 5.94 -1.03 -11.63
N VAL A 102 5.00 -1.98 -11.56
CA VAL A 102 5.09 -3.32 -12.17
C VAL A 102 4.17 -3.37 -13.37
N ARG A 103 4.74 -3.69 -14.54
CA ARG A 103 4.01 -3.80 -15.81
C ARG A 103 3.40 -5.18 -15.98
N GLY A 104 2.15 -5.18 -16.47
CA GLY A 104 1.50 -6.38 -16.98
C GLY A 104 1.36 -7.61 -16.07
N PRO A 105 1.22 -7.49 -14.74
CA PRO A 105 1.09 -8.65 -13.87
C PRO A 105 -0.17 -9.46 -14.22
N THR A 106 -0.06 -10.78 -14.32
CA THR A 106 -1.18 -11.69 -14.65
C THR A 106 -1.89 -12.26 -13.42
N SER A 107 -1.32 -12.03 -12.23
CA SER A 107 -1.84 -12.51 -10.95
C SER A 107 -1.23 -11.71 -9.79
N PHE A 108 -1.81 -11.85 -8.60
CA PHE A 108 -1.20 -11.31 -7.37
C PHE A 108 0.18 -11.90 -7.07
N GLN A 109 0.40 -13.16 -7.45
CA GLN A 109 1.69 -13.82 -7.25
C GLN A 109 2.76 -13.22 -8.16
N GLU A 110 2.44 -12.98 -9.43
CA GLU A 110 3.34 -12.30 -10.36
C GLU A 110 3.57 -10.85 -9.97
N LEU A 111 2.54 -10.15 -9.47
CA LEU A 111 2.67 -8.78 -8.96
C LEU A 111 3.73 -8.65 -7.86
N LYS A 112 3.90 -9.68 -7.01
CA LYS A 112 4.92 -9.71 -5.95
C LYS A 112 6.18 -10.51 -6.32
N THR A 113 6.33 -10.87 -7.59
CA THR A 113 7.53 -11.55 -8.09
C THR A 113 8.55 -10.51 -8.52
N VAL A 114 9.75 -10.57 -7.94
CA VAL A 114 10.85 -9.66 -8.24
C VAL A 114 12.06 -10.49 -8.67
N ASN A 115 12.62 -10.22 -9.85
CA ASN A 115 13.76 -10.97 -10.42
C ASN A 115 13.56 -12.50 -10.42
N GLY A 116 12.35 -12.96 -10.74
CA GLY A 116 12.01 -14.39 -10.77
C GLY A 116 11.71 -15.02 -9.39
N HIS A 117 11.87 -14.27 -8.30
CA HIS A 117 11.56 -14.75 -6.94
C HIS A 117 10.22 -14.20 -6.44
N VAL A 118 9.32 -15.11 -6.05
CA VAL A 118 8.03 -14.74 -5.44
C VAL A 118 8.27 -14.30 -4.00
N CYS A 119 7.94 -13.04 -3.68
CA CYS A 119 8.05 -12.54 -2.31
C CYS A 119 6.91 -13.07 -1.42
N ALA A 120 7.17 -13.19 -0.11
CA ALA A 120 6.16 -13.61 0.85
C ALA A 120 5.01 -12.60 0.92
N THR A 121 5.36 -11.31 0.98
CA THR A 121 4.41 -10.19 1.12
C THR A 121 4.57 -9.16 -0.02
N PHE A 122 3.54 -8.34 -0.27
CA PHE A 122 3.65 -7.22 -1.21
C PHE A 122 4.65 -6.17 -0.72
N ARG A 123 4.75 -5.98 0.60
CA ARG A 123 5.75 -5.11 1.22
C ARG A 123 7.17 -5.52 0.87
N GLU A 124 7.50 -6.80 0.98
CA GLU A 124 8.82 -7.34 0.64
C GLU A 124 9.13 -7.11 -0.85
N ALA A 125 8.15 -7.29 -1.74
CA ALA A 125 8.32 -6.96 -3.15
C ALA A 125 8.63 -5.47 -3.38
N CYS A 126 7.92 -4.57 -2.69
CA CYS A 126 8.23 -3.13 -2.74
C CYS A 126 9.64 -2.83 -2.23
N GLN A 127 10.09 -3.50 -1.16
CA GLN A 127 11.45 -3.35 -0.63
C GLN A 127 12.51 -3.79 -1.64
N LYS A 128 12.36 -4.98 -2.25
CA LYS A 128 13.31 -5.47 -3.27
C LYS A 128 13.35 -4.60 -4.53
N LEU A 129 12.25 -3.94 -4.86
CA LEU A 129 12.17 -2.96 -5.95
C LEU A 129 12.65 -1.56 -5.55
N ASN A 130 13.13 -1.36 -4.31
CA ASN A 130 13.53 -0.06 -3.75
C ASN A 130 12.44 1.02 -3.86
N LEU A 131 11.17 0.62 -3.76
CA LEU A 131 10.02 1.53 -3.81
C LEU A 131 9.67 2.13 -2.45
N LEU A 132 10.24 1.57 -1.37
CA LEU A 132 10.11 2.10 -0.02
C LEU A 132 11.37 2.89 0.32
N GLU A 133 11.20 4.01 1.02
CA GLU A 133 12.35 4.76 1.53
C GLU A 133 13.15 3.88 2.51
N ASN A 134 14.48 3.93 2.39
CA ASN A 134 15.37 3.17 3.26
C ASN A 134 15.33 3.76 4.67
N ASP A 135 14.89 3.01 5.68
CA ASP A 135 14.74 3.50 7.06
C ASP A 135 16.03 4.09 7.68
N ALA A 136 17.19 3.91 7.05
CA ALA A 136 18.46 4.48 7.47
C ALA A 136 18.40 5.99 7.80
N HIS A 137 17.67 6.79 7.01
CA HIS A 137 17.53 8.22 7.28
C HIS A 137 16.64 8.52 8.51
N TRP A 138 15.61 7.69 8.77
CA TRP A 138 14.82 7.77 9.99
C TRP A 138 15.63 7.37 11.21
N ASP A 139 16.44 6.33 11.07
CA ASP A 139 17.36 5.85 12.09
C ASP A 139 18.38 6.93 12.46
N ILE A 140 19.04 7.53 11.46
CA ILE A 140 19.98 8.65 11.69
C ILE A 140 19.26 9.84 12.34
N SER A 141 18.07 10.21 11.86
CA SER A 141 17.32 11.35 12.39
C SER A 141 16.91 11.16 13.85
N LEU A 142 16.44 9.95 14.20
CA LEU A 142 16.07 9.60 15.57
C LEU A 142 17.30 9.43 16.47
N ALA A 143 18.41 8.90 15.95
CA ALA A 143 19.68 8.85 16.70
C ALA A 143 20.23 10.24 17.01
N VAL A 144 20.12 11.20 16.10
CA VAL A 144 20.51 12.58 16.37
C VAL A 144 19.59 13.16 17.43
N ALA A 145 18.27 13.03 17.24
CA ALA A 145 17.28 13.54 18.19
C ALA A 145 17.42 12.93 19.60
N SER A 146 17.75 11.64 19.73
CA SER A 146 17.97 11.00 21.04
C SER A 146 19.16 11.57 21.80
N ASN A 147 20.12 12.17 21.10
CA ASN A 147 21.30 12.77 21.72
C ASN A 147 21.17 14.28 21.92
N SER A 148 20.38 14.97 21.09
CA SER A 148 20.37 16.44 21.05
C SER A 148 19.03 17.10 21.38
N ALA A 149 17.92 16.35 21.36
CA ALA A 149 16.57 16.91 21.53
C ALA A 149 15.99 16.62 22.92
N GLN A 150 14.99 17.42 23.31
CA GLN A 150 14.21 17.13 24.51
C GLN A 150 13.32 15.90 24.26
N LEU A 151 13.05 15.11 25.31
CA LEU A 151 12.29 13.85 25.22
C LEU A 151 10.95 14.00 24.48
N GLN A 152 10.19 15.08 24.72
CA GLN A 152 8.92 15.31 24.01
C GLN A 152 9.10 15.51 22.48
N GLN A 153 10.25 16.04 22.05
CA GLN A 153 10.55 16.28 20.65
C GLN A 153 10.87 14.97 19.90
N ILE A 154 11.48 13.97 20.55
CA ILE A 154 11.75 12.68 19.91
C ILE A 154 10.46 11.89 19.66
N SER A 155 9.53 11.90 20.60
CA SER A 155 8.21 11.25 20.46
C SER A 155 7.36 11.96 19.40
N THR A 156 7.45 13.28 19.33
CA THR A 156 6.79 14.08 18.27
C THR A 156 7.38 13.77 16.90
N LEU A 157 8.71 13.74 16.77
CA LEU A 157 9.39 13.40 15.53
C LEU A 157 9.00 11.99 15.05
N PHE A 158 8.97 11.01 15.96
CA PHE A 158 8.53 9.66 15.64
C PHE A 158 7.08 9.62 15.14
N SER A 159 6.18 10.36 15.79
CA SER A 159 4.78 10.46 15.36
C SER A 159 4.64 11.06 13.96
N ILE A 160 5.41 12.10 13.65
CA ILE A 160 5.47 12.68 12.30
C ILE A 160 5.98 11.63 11.30
N ILE A 161 7.12 11.00 11.57
CA ILE A 161 7.68 9.95 10.70
C ILE A 161 6.64 8.86 10.42
N LEU A 162 5.93 8.35 11.44
CA LEU A 162 4.92 7.31 11.26
C LEU A 162 3.71 7.75 10.44
N THR A 163 3.29 9.02 10.57
CA THR A 163 2.05 9.53 9.96
C THR A 163 2.27 10.12 8.57
N THR A 164 3.42 10.71 8.31
CA THR A 164 3.69 11.42 7.05
C THR A 164 4.60 10.65 6.11
N CYS A 165 5.49 9.82 6.65
CA CYS A 165 6.60 9.25 5.88
C CYS A 165 6.50 7.74 5.66
N PHE A 166 5.62 7.06 6.39
CA PHE A 166 5.35 5.62 6.24
C PHE A 166 6.64 4.76 6.17
N PRO A 167 7.45 4.73 7.25
CA PRO A 167 8.68 3.95 7.29
C PRO A 167 8.42 2.50 6.91
N ALA A 168 9.40 1.85 6.29
CA ALA A 168 9.29 0.43 6.03
C ALA A 168 9.14 -0.31 7.36
N ASN A 169 10.10 -0.24 8.28
CA ASN A 169 10.12 -0.97 9.54
C ASN A 169 9.76 -0.11 10.77
N ARG A 170 8.49 0.30 10.85
CA ARG A 170 7.95 1.05 12.00
C ARG A 170 8.20 0.37 13.36
N LYS A 171 8.06 -0.96 13.41
CA LYS A 171 8.28 -1.76 14.63
C LYS A 171 9.74 -1.73 15.08
N ASP A 172 10.67 -1.91 14.15
CA ASP A 172 12.09 -1.94 14.48
C ASP A 172 12.58 -0.56 14.94
N LEU A 173 12.07 0.52 14.32
CA LEU A 173 12.30 1.89 14.78
C LEU A 173 11.75 2.11 16.20
N TRP A 174 10.52 1.66 16.49
CA TRP A 174 9.97 1.73 17.85
C TRP A 174 10.83 0.98 18.85
N GLU A 175 11.13 -0.29 18.60
CA GLU A 175 11.90 -1.13 19.52
C GLU A 175 13.28 -0.53 19.84
N LYS A 176 13.90 0.15 18.88
CA LYS A 176 15.20 0.79 19.05
C LYS A 176 15.16 2.07 19.89
N TYR A 177 14.08 2.86 19.81
CA TYR A 177 14.01 4.19 20.44
C TYR A 177 12.97 4.35 21.57
N LYS A 178 12.17 3.31 21.87
CA LYS A 178 11.09 3.35 22.87
C LYS A 178 11.53 3.81 24.26
N ASP A 179 12.76 3.49 24.68
CA ASP A 179 13.28 3.88 25.99
C ASP A 179 13.47 5.40 26.05
N TYR A 180 14.10 5.99 25.03
CA TYR A 180 14.27 7.44 24.91
C TYR A 180 12.93 8.19 24.84
N MET A 181 11.93 7.60 24.19
CA MET A 181 10.58 8.17 24.06
C MET A 181 9.75 8.10 25.36
N SER A 182 10.07 7.14 26.24
CA SER A 182 9.28 6.86 27.46
C SER A 182 10.00 7.29 28.74
N GLU A 183 11.18 7.89 28.63
CA GLU A 183 12.00 8.29 29.77
C GLU A 183 11.32 9.39 30.60
N ASP A 184 10.49 10.25 30.01
CA ASP A 184 9.74 11.28 30.74
C ASP A 184 8.63 10.68 31.61
N ILE A 185 7.96 9.64 31.10
CA ILE A 185 6.98 8.83 31.83
C ILE A 185 7.69 8.09 32.98
N LEU A 186 8.85 7.48 32.72
CA LEU A 186 9.65 6.81 33.75
C LEU A 186 10.07 7.79 34.85
N HIS A 187 10.56 8.98 34.49
CA HIS A 187 10.91 10.03 35.44
C HIS A 187 9.71 10.48 36.28
N ARG A 188 8.55 10.68 35.65
CA ARG A 188 7.31 11.05 36.36
C ARG A 188 6.90 9.96 37.35
N ILE A 189 6.95 8.69 36.96
CA ILE A 189 6.60 7.55 37.83
C ILE A 189 7.58 7.42 39.00
N ARG A 190 8.88 7.59 38.77
CA ARG A 190 9.90 7.59 39.84
C ARG A 190 9.64 8.70 40.85
N ARG A 191 9.22 9.89 40.39
CA ARG A 191 8.86 11.02 41.25
C ARG A 191 7.61 10.76 42.08
N ILE A 192 6.55 10.23 41.48
CA ILE A 192 5.28 9.93 42.16
C ILE A 192 5.47 8.86 43.25
N ASN A 193 6.25 7.82 42.96
CA ASN A 193 6.46 6.70 43.87
C ASN A 193 7.65 6.88 44.83
N ALA A 194 8.36 8.01 44.74
CA ALA A 194 9.58 8.29 45.50
C ALA A 194 10.61 7.14 45.47
N ASN A 195 10.67 6.40 44.35
CA ASN A 195 11.52 5.22 44.20
C ASN A 195 12.37 5.35 42.92
N PRO A 196 13.68 5.58 43.04
CA PRO A 196 14.56 5.74 41.88
C PRO A 196 14.86 4.42 41.15
N ASN A 197 14.62 3.27 41.79
CA ASN A 197 14.97 1.95 41.24
C ASN A 197 13.92 1.36 40.30
N ILE A 198 12.83 2.10 40.03
CA ILE A 198 11.81 1.69 39.05
C ILE A 198 12.49 1.63 37.67
N GLN A 199 12.31 0.49 37.00
CA GLN A 199 12.79 0.23 35.64
C GLN A 199 11.66 0.42 34.62
N PHE A 200 12.01 0.43 33.33
CA PHE A 200 11.00 0.39 32.27
C PHE A 200 10.10 -0.84 32.41
N THR A 201 8.80 -0.65 32.18
CA THR A 201 7.78 -1.70 32.23
C THR A 201 6.88 -1.59 31.02
N SER A 202 6.15 -2.67 30.69
CA SER A 202 5.18 -2.65 29.58
C SER A 202 4.18 -1.50 29.68
N ASN A 203 3.74 -1.14 30.89
CA ASN A 203 2.78 -0.07 31.10
C ASN A 203 3.36 1.31 30.72
N ILE A 204 4.66 1.53 30.96
CA ILE A 204 5.36 2.77 30.59
C ILE A 204 5.39 2.92 29.07
N TYR A 205 5.74 1.85 28.36
CA TYR A 205 5.75 1.86 26.90
C TYR A 205 4.34 1.99 26.30
N SER A 206 3.34 1.37 26.92
CA SER A 206 1.94 1.53 26.47
C SER A 206 1.46 2.96 26.63
N GLU A 207 1.85 3.65 27.71
CA GLU A 207 1.50 5.05 27.91
C GLU A 207 2.20 5.98 26.91
N ALA A 208 3.43 5.65 26.48
CA ALA A 208 4.14 6.39 25.44
C ALA A 208 3.52 6.23 24.03
N LEU A 209 2.63 5.25 23.84
CA LEU A 209 1.94 4.98 22.56
C LEU A 209 0.53 5.58 22.50
N ILE A 210 0.03 6.18 23.58
CA ILE A 210 -1.32 6.79 23.70
C ILE A 210 -1.23 8.30 23.46
#